data_AF-A0A173T1I4-F1
#
_entry.id   AF-A0A173T1I4-F1
#
_cell.length_a   1.000
_cell.length_b   1.000
_cell.length_c   1.000
_cell.angle_alpha   90.00
_cell.angle_beta   90.00
_cell.angle_gamma   90.00
#
_symmetry.space_group_name_H-M   'P 1'
#
loop_
_entity.id
_entity.type
_entity.pdbx_description
1 polymer ?
#
loop_
_entity_poly.entity_id
_entity_poly.type
_entity_poly.pdbx_seq_one_letter_code
_entity_poly.pdbx_strand_id
1 'polypeptide(L)'
;MKQTIEDKLVSKVSKGKLNTIHVSREEMADLVDQHFIQNAETEEEYKQIWKVIKRGILFDKMIYTKDGNYQMRSCSSQGGHSLRRNIWIYDKTADTFYQYDYWYGFYGKFKKMVRSKLQEKQK
;
A
#
# COMPACT_ATOMS: atom_id res chain seq x y z
N MET A 1 -32.10 -8.39 22.83
CA MET A 1 -31.74 -7.00 23.20
C MET A 1 -31.77 -6.15 21.94
N LYS A 2 -32.63 -5.12 21.87
CA LYS A 2 -32.62 -4.14 20.78
C LYS A 2 -31.47 -3.18 21.05
N GLN A 3 -30.51 -3.07 20.12
CA GLN A 3 -29.46 -2.04 20.18
C GLN A 3 -30.09 -0.65 20.18
N THR A 4 -29.66 0.20 21.11
CA THR A 4 -30.15 1.56 21.28
C THR A 4 -29.59 2.48 20.20
N ILE A 5 -30.28 3.59 19.90
CA ILE A 5 -29.83 4.55 18.87
C ILE A 5 -28.45 5.12 19.21
N GLU A 6 -28.15 5.27 20.50
CA GLU A 6 -26.83 5.65 21.01
C GLU A 6 -25.75 4.61 20.69
N ASP A 7 -26.03 3.30 20.77
CA ASP A 7 -25.08 2.25 20.39
C ASP A 7 -24.73 2.32 18.89
N LYS A 8 -25.72 2.63 18.04
CA LYS A 8 -25.50 2.85 16.60
C LYS A 8 -24.76 4.15 16.30
N LEU A 9 -24.90 5.16 17.16
CA LEU A 9 -24.21 6.45 17.04
C LEU A 9 -22.76 6.33 17.51
N VAL A 10 -22.52 5.65 18.64
CA VAL A 10 -21.18 5.31 19.11
C VAL A 10 -20.49 4.39 18.11
N SER A 11 -21.15 3.39 17.51
CA SER A 11 -20.55 2.56 16.46
C SER A 11 -20.30 3.31 15.14
N LYS A 12 -21.02 4.42 14.88
CA LYS A 12 -20.78 5.32 13.73
C LYS A 12 -19.71 6.39 14.00
N VAL A 13 -19.53 6.78 15.26
CA VAL A 13 -18.55 7.77 15.71
C VAL A 13 -17.21 7.10 16.07
N SER A 14 -17.24 5.83 16.48
CA SER A 14 -16.10 4.92 16.53
C SER A 14 -15.83 4.29 15.16
N LYS A 15 -15.98 5.05 14.06
CA LYS A 15 -15.23 4.75 12.83
C LYS A 15 -13.78 4.71 13.28
N GLY A 16 -13.28 3.49 13.45
CA GLY A 16 -12.06 3.19 14.18
C GLY A 16 -10.96 4.15 13.76
N LYS A 17 -10.14 4.58 14.71
CA LYS A 17 -8.84 5.16 14.35
C LYS A 17 -8.19 4.14 13.42
N LEU A 18 -8.21 4.40 12.11
CA LEU A 18 -7.47 3.61 11.14
C LEU A 18 -6.04 3.62 11.65
N ASN A 19 -5.53 2.44 12.01
CA ASN A 19 -4.21 2.34 12.61
C ASN A 19 -3.21 2.57 11.49
N THR A 20 -2.45 3.66 11.54
CA THR A 20 -1.36 3.91 10.60
C THR A 20 -0.04 3.58 11.25
N ILE A 21 0.66 2.59 10.70
CA ILE A 21 2.01 2.20 11.09
C ILE A 21 2.97 2.77 10.04
N HIS A 22 3.85 3.69 10.46
CA HIS A 22 4.92 4.17 9.60
C HIS A 22 6.03 3.12 9.56
N VAL A 23 6.30 2.59 8.36
CA VAL A 23 7.30 1.55 8.15
C VAL A 23 8.51 2.08 7.40
N SER A 24 9.64 1.45 7.63
CA SER A 24 10.87 1.69 6.87
C SER A 24 10.72 1.25 5.41
N ARG A 25 11.73 1.59 4.62
CA ARG A 25 11.81 1.17 3.21
C ARG A 25 11.87 -0.35 3.08
N GLU A 26 12.69 -0.96 3.93
CA GLU A 26 12.95 -2.40 3.97
C GLU A 26 11.66 -3.15 4.30
N GLU A 27 11.01 -2.76 5.41
CA GLU A 27 9.72 -3.35 5.83
C GLU A 27 8.64 -3.19 4.76
N MET A 28 8.54 -2.02 4.12
CA MET A 28 7.60 -1.84 3.01
C MET A 28 7.93 -2.75 1.82
N ALA A 29 9.21 -2.95 1.50
CA ALA A 29 9.59 -3.83 0.40
C ALA A 29 9.26 -5.30 0.70
N ASP A 30 9.38 -5.72 1.97
CA ASP A 30 9.02 -7.07 2.41
C ASP A 30 7.49 -7.27 2.45
N LEU A 31 6.72 -6.26 2.87
CA LEU A 31 5.25 -6.32 2.78
C LEU A 31 4.76 -6.43 1.32
N VAL A 32 5.38 -5.68 0.40
CA VAL A 32 5.08 -5.81 -1.04
C VAL A 32 5.40 -7.21 -1.54
N ASP A 33 6.53 -7.77 -1.10
CA ASP A 33 6.95 -9.11 -1.47
C ASP A 33 5.95 -10.17 -1.03
N GLN A 34 5.68 -10.21 0.27
CA GLN A 34 4.84 -11.19 0.94
C GLN A 34 3.41 -11.17 0.39
N HIS A 35 2.81 -9.99 0.23
CA HIS A 35 1.38 -9.91 -0.08
C HIS A 35 1.09 -9.82 -1.58
N PHE A 36 1.99 -9.25 -2.37
CA PHE A 36 1.74 -9.02 -3.80
C PHE A 36 2.63 -9.87 -4.70
N ILE A 37 3.95 -9.89 -4.50
CA ILE A 37 4.87 -10.58 -5.42
C ILE A 37 4.76 -12.09 -5.30
N GLN A 38 4.76 -12.64 -4.07
CA GLN A 38 4.70 -14.09 -3.86
C GLN A 38 3.39 -14.71 -4.35
N ASN A 39 2.30 -13.93 -4.34
CA ASN A 39 0.96 -14.34 -4.78
C ASN A 39 0.69 -14.08 -6.28
N ALA A 40 1.61 -13.41 -6.97
CA ALA A 40 1.54 -13.23 -8.41
C ALA A 40 1.99 -14.51 -9.13
N GLU A 41 1.25 -14.91 -10.14
CA GLU A 41 1.47 -16.13 -10.93
C GLU A 41 1.69 -15.79 -12.41
N THR A 42 1.16 -14.67 -12.88
CA THR A 42 1.21 -14.26 -14.28
C THR A 42 2.11 -13.04 -14.49
N GLU A 43 2.68 -12.94 -15.69
CA GLU A 43 3.50 -11.80 -16.11
C GLU A 43 2.71 -10.47 -16.03
N GLU A 44 1.41 -10.52 -16.32
CA GLU A 44 0.50 -9.38 -16.21
C GLU A 44 0.35 -8.88 -14.76
N GLU A 45 0.30 -9.79 -13.78
CA GLU A 45 0.25 -9.43 -12.36
C GLU A 45 1.54 -8.74 -11.90
N TYR A 46 2.71 -9.28 -12.29
CA TYR A 46 3.99 -8.64 -12.01
C TYR A 46 4.08 -7.24 -12.64
N LYS A 47 3.62 -7.07 -13.89
CA LYS A 47 3.55 -5.77 -14.56
C LYS A 47 2.63 -4.79 -13.82
N GLN A 48 1.49 -5.25 -13.29
CA GLN A 48 0.58 -4.41 -12.53
C GLN A 48 1.18 -3.96 -11.19
N ILE A 49 1.81 -4.87 -10.45
CA ILE A 49 2.55 -4.55 -9.22
C ILE A 49 3.62 -3.50 -9.53
N TRP A 50 4.43 -3.74 -10.55
CA TRP A 50 5.48 -2.80 -10.95
C TRP A 50 4.91 -1.44 -11.41
N LYS A 51 3.75 -1.40 -12.04
CA LYS A 51 3.08 -0.16 -12.43
C LYS A 51 2.71 0.70 -11.22
N VAL A 52 2.26 0.08 -10.11
CA VAL A 52 1.98 0.79 -8.85
C VAL A 52 3.28 1.31 -8.22
N ILE A 53 4.33 0.49 -8.19
CA ILE A 53 5.65 0.82 -7.61
C ILE A 53 6.42 1.86 -8.43
N LYS A 54 6.36 1.79 -9.77
CA LYS A 54 7.02 2.76 -10.65
C LYS A 54 6.36 4.13 -10.54
N ARG A 55 5.04 4.14 -10.28
CA ARG A 55 4.15 5.29 -10.24
C ARG A 55 4.01 6.00 -11.60
N GLY A 56 2.90 6.70 -11.80
CA GLY A 56 2.71 7.67 -12.89
C GLY A 56 2.91 9.11 -12.42
N ILE A 57 3.05 10.05 -13.36
CA ILE A 57 3.16 11.49 -13.05
C ILE A 57 1.79 12.09 -12.69
N LEU A 58 0.71 11.53 -13.24
CA LEU A 58 -0.60 12.20 -13.28
C LEU A 58 -1.69 11.56 -12.42
N PHE A 59 -1.54 10.29 -12.02
CA PHE A 59 -2.59 9.58 -11.29
C PHE A 59 -2.01 8.60 -10.29
N ASP A 60 -2.67 8.54 -9.13
CA ASP A 60 -2.48 7.49 -8.15
C ASP A 60 -2.72 6.12 -8.81
N LYS A 61 -1.86 5.18 -8.46
CA LYS A 61 -1.96 3.79 -8.91
C LYS A 61 -2.28 2.92 -7.72
N MET A 62 -3.15 1.96 -7.96
CA MET A 62 -3.70 1.10 -6.92
C MET A 62 -3.85 -0.32 -7.47
N ILE A 63 -3.63 -1.30 -6.59
CA ILE A 63 -3.85 -2.71 -6.87
C ILE A 63 -4.39 -3.38 -5.60
N TYR A 64 -5.14 -4.46 -5.79
CA TYR A 64 -5.65 -5.31 -4.72
C TYR A 64 -5.06 -6.71 -4.87
N THR A 65 -4.87 -7.41 -3.76
CA THR A 65 -4.62 -8.85 -3.79
C THR A 65 -5.85 -9.60 -4.28
N LYS A 66 -5.67 -10.84 -4.79
CA LYS A 66 -6.75 -11.68 -5.32
C LYS A 66 -7.85 -11.94 -4.28
N ASP A 67 -7.46 -12.14 -3.03
CA ASP A 67 -8.36 -12.32 -1.89
C ASP A 67 -9.02 -11.01 -1.42
N GLY A 68 -8.59 -9.87 -1.95
CA GLY A 68 -9.10 -8.54 -1.61
C GLY A 68 -8.68 -8.04 -0.22
N ASN A 69 -7.88 -8.78 0.53
CA ASN A 69 -7.48 -8.43 1.91
C ASN A 69 -6.49 -7.28 1.96
N TYR A 70 -5.64 -7.14 0.95
CA TYR A 70 -4.65 -6.09 0.88
C TYR A 70 -4.90 -5.16 -0.31
N GLN A 71 -4.64 -3.87 -0.08
CA GLN A 71 -4.71 -2.83 -1.09
C GLN A 71 -3.44 -2.01 -1.04
N MET A 72 -2.68 -1.97 -2.13
CA MET A 72 -1.52 -1.11 -2.25
C MET A 72 -1.86 0.11 -3.10
N ARG A 73 -1.49 1.31 -2.64
CA ARG A 73 -1.61 2.55 -3.40
C ARG A 73 -0.33 3.37 -3.31
N SER A 74 0.10 3.86 -4.46
CA SER A 74 1.18 4.84 -4.56
C SER A 74 0.57 6.21 -4.81
N CYS A 75 0.76 7.14 -3.88
CA CYS A 75 0.22 8.49 -3.95
C CYS A 75 1.27 9.46 -4.51
N SER A 76 0.85 10.27 -5.48
CA SER A 76 1.52 11.53 -5.79
C SER A 76 0.79 12.63 -5.03
N SER A 77 1.49 13.35 -4.15
CA SER A 77 0.92 14.39 -3.27
C SER A 77 -0.22 15.18 -3.93
N GLN A 78 -1.38 15.22 -3.27
CA GLN A 78 -2.42 16.20 -3.58
C GLN A 78 -1.85 17.60 -3.40
N GLY A 79 -1.78 18.38 -4.48
CA GLY A 79 -1.41 19.80 -4.42
C GLY A 79 0.10 20.07 -4.45
N GLY A 80 0.47 21.14 -5.15
CA GLY A 80 1.86 21.50 -5.44
C GLY A 80 2.77 21.61 -4.22
N HIS A 81 4.07 21.42 -4.49
CA HIS A 81 5.22 21.79 -3.64
C HIS A 81 5.57 20.91 -2.42
N SER A 82 4.84 19.85 -2.06
CA SER A 82 5.36 18.91 -1.03
C SER A 82 6.31 17.87 -1.64
N LEU A 83 7.59 17.87 -1.22
CA LEU A 83 8.58 16.85 -1.59
C LEU A 83 8.37 15.50 -0.88
N ARG A 84 7.45 15.44 0.09
CA ARG A 84 7.04 14.21 0.77
C ARG A 84 6.00 13.46 -0.05
N ARG A 85 6.30 12.20 -0.32
CA ARG A 85 5.41 11.28 -1.03
C ARG A 85 5.29 10.02 -0.21
N ASN A 86 4.23 9.25 -0.44
CA ASN A 86 4.06 7.98 0.24
C ASN A 86 3.56 6.88 -0.68
N ILE A 87 3.82 5.67 -0.23
CA ILE A 87 3.15 4.45 -0.67
C ILE A 87 2.57 3.83 0.59
N TRP A 88 1.38 3.27 0.48
CA TRP A 88 0.76 2.57 1.59
C TRP A 88 0.15 1.26 1.14
N ILE A 89 0.10 0.33 2.09
CA ILE A 89 -0.62 -0.93 1.99
C ILE A 89 -1.67 -0.92 3.10
N TYR A 90 -2.93 -1.08 2.72
CA TYR A 90 -4.04 -1.24 3.65
C TYR A 90 -4.33 -2.73 3.81
N ASP A 91 -4.19 -3.22 5.03
CA ASP A 91 -4.68 -4.52 5.48
C ASP A 91 -6.11 -4.34 5.98
N LYS A 92 -7.07 -4.86 5.22
CA LYS A 92 -8.50 -4.76 5.55
C LYS A 92 -8.90 -5.65 6.72
N THR A 93 -8.14 -6.71 6.98
CA THR A 93 -8.44 -7.67 8.05
C THR A 93 -8.07 -7.09 9.41
N ALA A 94 -6.93 -6.39 9.47
CA ALA A 94 -6.43 -5.71 10.66
C ALA A 94 -6.87 -4.24 10.75
N ASP A 95 -7.62 -3.74 9.76
CA ASP A 95 -7.98 -2.32 9.59
C ASP A 95 -6.78 -1.37 9.77
N THR A 96 -5.64 -1.74 9.15
CA THR A 96 -4.33 -1.11 9.40
C THR A 96 -3.67 -0.66 8.10
N PHE A 97 -3.16 0.57 8.09
CA PHE A 97 -2.33 1.14 7.02
C PHE A 97 -0.85 1.03 7.37
N TYR A 98 -0.09 0.33 6.55
CA TYR A 98 1.36 0.41 6.55
C TYR A 98 1.77 1.51 5.58
N GLN A 99 2.42 2.56 6.07
CA GLN A 99 2.78 3.74 5.28
C GLN A 99 4.29 3.91 5.24
N TYR A 100 4.84 3.95 4.03
CA TYR A 100 6.22 4.35 3.80
C TYR A 100 6.25 5.77 3.25
N ASP A 101 6.65 6.72 4.10
CA ASP A 101 6.91 8.10 3.74
C ASP A 101 8.35 8.25 3.23
N TYR A 102 8.50 8.94 2.11
CA TYR A 102 9.82 9.15 1.52
C TYR A 102 9.95 10.51 0.85
N TRP A 103 11.19 10.96 0.83
CA TRP A 103 11.60 12.08 -0.01
C TRP A 103 11.85 11.59 -1.44
N TYR A 104 11.63 12.47 -2.41
CA TYR A 104 11.77 12.16 -3.84
C TYR A 104 13.08 11.41 -4.19
N GLY A 105 14.21 11.79 -3.57
CA GLY A 105 15.52 11.19 -3.81
C GLY A 105 15.73 9.76 -3.27
N PHE A 106 14.97 9.32 -2.27
CA PHE A 106 15.15 8.01 -1.64
C PHE A 106 14.30 6.89 -2.27
N TYR A 107 13.29 7.25 -3.06
CA TYR A 107 12.40 6.27 -3.71
C TYR A 107 13.11 5.37 -4.72
N GLY A 108 14.21 5.85 -5.31
CA GLY A 108 15.01 5.05 -6.24
C GLY A 108 15.55 3.77 -5.61
N LYS A 109 15.95 3.81 -4.33
CA LYS A 109 16.43 2.63 -3.60
C LYS A 109 15.31 1.62 -3.38
N PHE A 110 14.14 2.09 -2.95
CA PHE A 110 12.95 1.23 -2.78
C PHE A 110 12.58 0.51 -4.09
N LYS A 111 12.49 1.25 -5.20
CA LYS A 111 12.20 0.66 -6.51
C LYS A 111 13.20 -0.42 -6.93
N LYS A 112 14.50 -0.23 -6.63
CA LYS A 112 15.53 -1.24 -6.92
C LYS A 112 15.33 -2.51 -6.11
N MET A 113 15.01 -2.39 -4.81
CA MET A 113 14.74 -3.54 -3.94
C MET A 113 13.54 -4.35 -4.42
N VAL A 114 12.40 -3.69 -4.66
CA VAL A 114 11.18 -4.36 -5.16
C VAL A 114 11.43 -4.99 -6.54
N ARG A 115 12.22 -4.34 -7.41
CA ARG A 115 12.60 -4.90 -8.71
C ARG A 115 13.46 -6.16 -8.58
N SER A 116 14.37 -6.22 -7.62
CA SER A 116 15.17 -7.43 -7.36
C SER A 116 14.26 -8.60 -6.97
N LYS A 117 13.35 -8.39 -6.02
CA LYS A 117 12.38 -9.39 -5.57
C LYS A 117 11.47 -9.88 -6.70
N LEU A 118 10.98 -8.98 -7.55
CA LEU A 118 10.23 -9.34 -8.77
C LEU A 118 11.06 -10.25 -9.70
N GLN A 119 12.33 -9.91 -9.93
CA GLN A 119 13.22 -10.69 -10.80
C GLN A 119 13.61 -12.04 -10.20
N GLU A 120 13.76 -12.13 -8.88
CA GLU A 120 14.04 -13.38 -8.17
C GLU A 120 12.87 -14.35 -8.27
N LYS A 121 11.64 -13.86 -8.19
CA LYS A 121 10.43 -14.70 -8.29
C LYS A 121 10.12 -15.16 -9.73
N GLN A 122 10.52 -14.38 -10.73
CA GLN A 122 10.32 -14.69 -12.16
C GLN A 122 11.33 -15.69 -12.73
N LYS A 123 12.39 -16.05 -11.98
CA LYS A 123 13.36 -17.08 -12.36
C LYS A 123 12.85 -18.46 -12.00
#